data_AF-A0A9N9J6C0-F1
#
_entry.id   AF-A0A9N9J6C0-F1
#
_cell.length_a   1.000
_cell.length_b   1.000
_cell.length_c   1.000
_cell.angle_alpha   90.00
_cell.angle_beta   90.00
_cell.angle_gamma   90.00
#
_symmetry.space_group_name_H-M   'P 1'
#
loop_
_entity.id
_entity.type
_entity.pdbx_description
1 polymer ?
#
loop_
_entity_poly.entity_id
_entity_poly.type
_entity_poly.pdbx_seq_one_letter_code
_entity_poly.pdbx_strand_id
1 'polypeptide(L)'
;MATVHEALFRYGNWIVQYDLGATALTASFGSSSQHYRQVVDILQGVDFVRIQYSVFRHRRGCRLQIALNAVTQIRQLQWARGTAPNGAP
;
A
#
# COMPACT_ATOMS: atom_id res chain seq x y z
N MET A 1 8.91 2.43 -28.49
CA MET A 1 7.94 1.44 -27.97
C MET A 1 8.56 0.79 -26.74
N ALA A 2 8.01 1.01 -25.54
CA ALA A 2 8.58 0.43 -24.33
C ALA A 2 8.10 -1.03 -24.19
N THR A 3 9.02 -1.97 -24.28
CA THR A 3 8.75 -3.39 -24.09
C THR A 3 8.60 -3.64 -22.58
N VAL A 4 7.38 -3.74 -22.09
CA VAL A 4 7.14 -4.10 -20.68
C VAL A 4 7.46 -5.59 -20.54
N HIS A 5 8.56 -5.91 -19.89
CA HIS A 5 8.97 -7.30 -19.68
C HIS A 5 7.96 -8.02 -18.76
N GLU A 6 7.41 -9.13 -19.25
CA GLU A 6 6.42 -10.03 -18.61
C GLU A 6 6.74 -10.44 -17.17
N ALA A 7 8.00 -10.31 -16.75
CA ALA A 7 8.45 -10.45 -15.37
C ALA A 7 7.64 -9.58 -14.39
N LEU A 8 7.17 -8.40 -14.81
CA LEU A 8 6.39 -7.47 -14.01
C LEU A 8 4.93 -7.91 -13.76
N PHE A 9 4.45 -8.99 -14.36
CA PHE A 9 3.06 -9.47 -14.18
C PHE A 9 2.94 -10.93 -13.78
N ARG A 10 4.04 -11.55 -13.33
CA ARG A 10 4.04 -12.95 -12.88
C ARG A 10 3.08 -13.17 -11.72
N TYR A 11 2.51 -14.36 -11.69
CA TYR A 11 1.77 -14.86 -10.54
C TYR A 11 2.75 -15.22 -9.43
N GLY A 12 2.46 -14.80 -8.20
CA GLY A 12 3.36 -15.02 -7.07
C GLY A 12 2.72 -14.72 -5.73
N ASN A 13 3.45 -15.06 -4.66
CA ASN A 13 3.08 -14.76 -3.29
C ASN A 13 3.64 -13.38 -2.91
N TRP A 14 2.85 -12.34 -3.18
CA TRP A 14 3.25 -10.98 -2.90
C TRP A 14 2.96 -10.60 -1.45
N ILE A 15 3.90 -9.87 -0.85
CA ILE A 15 3.79 -9.28 0.47
C ILE A 15 3.81 -7.76 0.30
N VAL A 16 2.90 -7.07 0.99
CA VAL A 16 2.88 -5.61 1.09
C VAL A 16 3.12 -5.24 2.54
N GLN A 17 4.16 -4.46 2.78
CA GLN A 17 4.48 -3.87 4.06
C GLN A 17 4.50 -2.35 3.90
N TYR A 18 3.94 -1.64 4.87
CA TYR A 18 3.94 -0.18 4.88
C TYR A 18 4.23 0.36 6.27
N ASP A 19 4.69 1.61 6.30
CA ASP A 19 4.80 2.41 7.52
C ASP A 19 4.19 3.79 7.28
N LEU A 20 3.51 4.33 8.29
CA LEU A 20 2.96 5.67 8.26
C LEU A 20 3.97 6.57 8.98
N GLY A 21 4.72 7.38 8.24
CA GLY A 21 5.75 8.24 8.83
C GLY A 21 5.22 9.10 9.98
N ALA A 22 6.08 9.46 10.93
CA ALA A 22 5.72 10.15 12.19
C ALA A 22 4.81 11.38 12.00
N THR A 23 4.95 12.11 10.89
CA THR A 23 4.09 13.25 10.55
C THR A 23 2.60 12.88 10.36
N ALA A 24 2.34 11.70 9.80
CA ALA A 24 0.99 11.12 9.68
C ALA A 24 0.47 10.54 11.01
N LEU A 25 1.35 10.36 12.01
CA LEU A 25 1.00 9.94 13.36
C LEU A 25 0.75 11.13 14.29
N THR A 26 1.50 12.23 14.14
CA THR A 26 1.44 13.42 15.01
C THR A 26 0.28 14.37 14.69
N ALA A 27 -0.15 14.46 13.43
CA ALA A 27 -1.27 15.34 13.03
C ALA A 27 -2.65 14.82 13.52
N SER A 28 -2.68 13.67 14.18
CA SER A 28 -3.85 12.79 14.16
C SER A 28 -3.83 11.82 15.34
N PHE A 29 -3.80 12.35 16.56
CA PHE A 29 -4.24 11.59 17.73
C PHE A 29 -5.71 11.20 17.52
N GLY A 30 -5.98 9.89 17.33
CA GLY A 30 -7.29 9.34 16.96
C GLY A 30 -7.48 9.14 15.44
N SER A 31 -7.12 10.13 14.60
CA SER A 31 -7.22 10.06 13.13
C SER A 31 -6.22 9.05 12.50
N SER A 32 -5.10 8.76 13.15
CA SER A 32 -4.13 7.75 12.69
C SER A 32 -4.80 6.39 12.49
N SER A 33 -5.76 6.04 13.35
CA SER A 33 -6.54 4.81 13.21
C SER A 33 -7.34 4.77 11.90
N GLN A 34 -7.81 5.92 11.41
CA GLN A 34 -8.54 6.03 10.15
C GLN A 34 -7.61 5.87 8.95
N HIS A 35 -6.40 6.45 8.98
CA HIS A 35 -5.41 6.27 7.91
C HIS A 35 -4.96 4.80 7.79
N TYR A 36 -4.70 4.13 8.91
CA TYR A 36 -4.46 2.68 8.91
C TYR A 36 -5.66 1.92 8.34
N ARG A 37 -6.90 2.23 8.77
CA ARG A 37 -8.12 1.58 8.23
C ARG A 37 -8.23 1.75 6.72
N GLN A 38 -7.98 2.93 6.17
CA GLN A 38 -8.06 3.16 4.72
C GLN A 38 -7.08 2.30 3.92
N VAL A 39 -5.84 2.15 4.41
CA VAL A 39 -4.86 1.24 3.77
C VAL A 39 -5.32 -0.21 3.88
N VAL A 40 -5.86 -0.59 5.03
CA VAL A 40 -6.36 -1.95 5.29
C VAL A 40 -7.54 -2.27 4.37
N ASP A 41 -8.49 -1.36 4.21
CA ASP A 41 -9.67 -1.53 3.37
C ASP A 41 -9.27 -1.72 1.89
N ILE A 42 -8.31 -0.93 1.39
CA ILE A 42 -7.77 -1.07 0.03
C ILE A 42 -7.12 -2.46 -0.15
N LEU A 43 -6.26 -2.87 0.78
CA LEU A 43 -5.57 -4.16 0.70
C LEU A 43 -6.56 -5.33 0.79
N GLN A 44 -7.51 -5.28 1.72
CA GLN A 44 -8.52 -6.32 1.87
C GLN A 44 -9.47 -6.40 0.66
N GLY A 45 -9.74 -5.26 0.00
CA GLY A 45 -10.51 -5.21 -1.24
C GLY A 45 -9.89 -5.99 -2.41
N VAL A 46 -8.60 -6.32 -2.33
CA VAL A 46 -7.89 -7.17 -3.30
C VAL A 46 -7.30 -8.43 -2.66
N ASP A 47 -7.98 -8.99 -1.66
CA ASP A 47 -7.64 -10.28 -1.01
C ASP A 47 -6.27 -10.34 -0.31
N PHE A 48 -5.67 -9.20 -0.01
CA PHE A 48 -4.55 -9.15 0.92
C PHE A 48 -5.05 -9.28 2.36
N VAL A 49 -4.54 -10.30 3.05
CA VAL A 49 -4.85 -10.58 4.46
C VAL A 49 -3.69 -10.12 5.33
N ARG A 50 -4.03 -9.51 6.47
CA ARG A 50 -3.05 -9.10 7.47
C ARG A 50 -2.43 -10.35 8.08
N ILE A 51 -1.10 -10.41 8.12
CA ILE A 51 -0.37 -11.47 8.82
C ILE A 51 0.24 -10.98 10.12
N GLN A 52 0.69 -9.73 10.15
CA GLN A 52 1.28 -9.12 11.33
C GLN A 52 1.31 -7.60 11.18
N TYR A 53 0.88 -6.83 12.18
CA TYR A 53 0.92 -5.35 12.18
C TYR A 53 0.53 -4.72 10.82
N SER A 54 1.46 -4.03 10.15
CA SER A 54 1.31 -3.38 8.83
C SER A 54 1.80 -4.25 7.66
N VAL A 55 1.88 -5.57 7.86
CA VAL A 55 2.33 -6.57 6.88
C VAL A 55 1.14 -7.42 6.43
N PHE A 56 0.98 -7.47 5.11
CA PHE A 56 -0.11 -8.14 4.42
C PHE A 56 0.44 -9.09 3.36
N ARG A 57 -0.24 -10.23 3.17
CA ARG A 57 0.04 -11.15 2.06
C ARG A 57 -1.23 -11.41 1.27
N HIS A 58 -1.13 -11.65 -0.02
CA HIS A 58 -2.29 -12.10 -0.79
C HIS A 58 -2.70 -13.52 -0.32
N ARG A 59 -4.00 -13.74 -0.05
CA ARG A 59 -4.50 -14.99 0.56
C ARG A 59 -4.08 -16.26 -0.21
N ARG A 60 -4.01 -16.19 -1.54
CA ARG A 60 -3.70 -17.32 -2.43
C ARG A 60 -2.55 -17.05 -3.41
N GLY A 61 -1.88 -15.90 -3.30
CA GLY A 61 -1.03 -15.36 -4.37
C GLY A 61 -1.84 -14.68 -5.48
N CYS A 62 -1.21 -13.75 -6.21
CA CYS A 62 -1.86 -12.98 -7.27
C CYS A 62 -0.87 -12.59 -8.37
N ARG A 63 -1.37 -12.03 -9.47
CA ARG A 63 -0.50 -11.37 -10.47
C ARG A 63 0.10 -10.11 -9.84
N LEU A 64 1.36 -9.82 -10.11
CA LEU A 64 2.04 -8.63 -9.60
C LEU A 64 1.28 -7.33 -9.89
N GLN A 65 0.56 -7.24 -11.02
CA GLN A 65 -0.32 -6.10 -11.35
C GLN A 65 -1.32 -5.78 -10.23
N ILE A 66 -1.89 -6.79 -9.59
CA ILE A 66 -2.89 -6.61 -8.53
C ILE A 66 -2.24 -5.94 -7.32
N ALA A 67 -1.05 -6.42 -6.92
CA ALA A 67 -0.28 -5.81 -5.84
C ALA A 67 0.11 -4.35 -6.19
N LEU A 68 0.58 -4.10 -7.42
CA LEU A 68 0.93 -2.76 -7.89
C LEU A 68 -0.27 -1.81 -7.94
N ASN A 69 -1.45 -2.31 -8.34
CA ASN A 69 -2.68 -1.52 -8.36
C ASN A 69 -3.09 -1.10 -6.95
N ALA A 70 -3.03 -2.00 -5.98
CA ALA A 70 -3.33 -1.67 -4.58
C ALA A 70 -2.36 -0.62 -4.02
N VAL A 71 -1.05 -0.76 -4.28
CA VAL A 71 -0.06 0.25 -3.88
C VAL A 71 -0.33 1.60 -4.56
N THR A 72 -0.70 1.59 -5.84
CA THR A 72 -1.05 2.81 -6.58
C THR A 72 -2.29 3.48 -5.99
N GLN A 73 -3.32 2.72 -5.62
CA GLN A 73 -4.52 3.25 -4.95
C GLN A 73 -4.19 3.85 -3.58
N ILE A 74 -3.34 3.20 -2.78
CA ILE A 74 -2.86 3.75 -1.51
C ILE A 74 -2.18 5.10 -1.74
N ARG A 75 -1.29 5.21 -2.74
CA ARG A 75 -0.62 6.47 -3.09
C ARG A 75 -1.57 7.58 -3.58
N GLN A 76 -2.79 7.24 -4.01
CA GLN A 76 -3.78 8.23 -4.41
C GLN A 76 -4.48 8.89 -3.21
N LEU A 77 -4.41 8.29 -2.01
CA LEU A 77 -4.93 8.90 -0.79
C LEU A 77 -4.18 10.22 -0.50
N GLN A 78 -4.93 11.30 -0.30
CA GLN A 78 -4.37 12.66 -0.17
C GLN A 78 -3.26 12.75 0.89
N TRP A 79 -3.44 12.10 2.03
CA TRP A 79 -2.48 12.07 3.13
C TRP A 79 -1.30 11.12 2.88
N ALA A 80 -1.44 10.11 2.02
CA ALA A 80 -0.44 9.09 1.76
C ALA A 80 0.51 9.45 0.61
N ARG A 81 0.23 10.54 -0.11
CA ARG A 81 1.06 11.02 -1.23
C ARG A 81 2.50 11.32 -0.81
N GLY A 82 2.74 11.53 0.48
CA GLY A 82 4.04 11.84 1.04
C GLY A 82 4.51 13.21 0.57
N THR A 83 4.66 14.16 1.48
CA THR A 83 5.70 15.17 1.27
C THR A 83 7.02 14.42 1.37
N ALA A 84 7.92 14.59 0.39
CA ALA A 84 9.31 14.19 0.58
C ALA A 84 9.79 14.72 1.95
N PRO A 85 10.76 14.07 2.63
CA PRO A 85 11.29 14.57 3.90
C PRO A 85 11.78 16.04 3.87
N ASN A 86 11.83 16.64 2.68
CA ASN A 86 12.26 18.00 2.40
C ASN A 86 11.10 18.95 2.01
N GLY A 87 9.84 18.52 2.09
CA GLY A 87 8.68 19.37 1.76
C GLY A 87 8.56 19.77 0.28
N ALA A 88 9.28 19.12 -0.64
CA ALA A 88 9.15 19.41 -2.07
C ALA A 88 7.92 18.70 -2.66
N PRO A 89 7.15 19.39 -3.53
CA PRO A 89 5.96 18.86 -4.20
C PRO A 89 6.27 17.69 -5.16
#